data_AF-A0AAV5MXD2-F1
#
_entry.id   AF-A0AAV5MXD2-F1
#
_cell.length_a   1.000
_cell.length_b   1.000
_cell.length_c   1.000
_cell.angle_alpha   90.00
_cell.angle_beta   90.00
_cell.angle_gamma   90.00
#
_symmetry.space_group_name_H-M   'P 1'
#
loop_
_entity.id
_entity.type
_entity.pdbx_description
1 polymer ?
#
loop_
_entity_poly.entity_id
_entity_poly.type
_entity_poly.pdbx_seq_one_letter_code
_entity_poly.pdbx_strand_id
1 'polypeptide(L)'
;MSLRWFITATDTDAGKTVAACALLQACVKEGYRAVGYKPVASGAYPTDGGLRNDDGVRLWQNASPRLRYEEVNPLLFKEATSPHLAAELEEREIELGQLSSGLSRLASRYDAVVVEGAGGWFTPLNSRECLSDWVIQEGLGVILVVNMRLGCINHALLTQQAVLGAGLPLAGWIANRTAPNPHQEAAYLETLKQRLNAPMVGDIPYLAEPYQANLARFIRLDLLYPPGVLSNNR
;
A
#
# COMPACT_ATOMS: atom_id res chain seq x y z
N MET A 1 7.38 -16.32 -10.86
CA MET A 1 7.36 -15.71 -9.52
C MET A 1 6.43 -14.50 -9.58
N SER A 2 5.58 -14.31 -8.56
CA SER A 2 4.66 -13.16 -8.48
C SER A 2 5.37 -11.94 -7.87
N LEU A 3 5.09 -10.77 -8.41
CA LEU A 3 5.57 -9.49 -7.91
C LEU A 3 4.76 -9.11 -6.67
N ARG A 4 5.43 -8.71 -5.59
CA ARG A 4 4.78 -8.42 -4.32
C ARG A 4 5.35 -7.14 -3.74
N TRP A 5 4.51 -6.12 -3.62
CA TRP A 5 4.89 -4.83 -3.04
C TRP A 5 4.01 -4.50 -1.85
N PHE A 6 4.61 -3.98 -0.80
CA PHE A 6 3.92 -3.48 0.38
C PHE A 6 3.87 -1.95 0.36
N ILE A 7 2.66 -1.41 0.42
CA ILE A 7 2.39 0.03 0.43
C ILE A 7 2.22 0.49 1.87
N THR A 8 3.18 1.29 2.34
CA THR A 8 3.10 2.03 3.60
C THR A 8 3.00 3.53 3.33
N ALA A 9 2.86 4.33 4.38
CA ALA A 9 2.83 5.77 4.27
C ALA A 9 3.48 6.48 5.45
N THR A 10 3.78 7.75 5.23
CA THR A 10 4.19 8.71 6.27
C THR A 10 3.12 8.96 7.33
N ASP A 11 1.85 8.67 7.03
CA ASP A 11 0.70 8.85 7.93
C ASP A 11 -0.54 8.06 7.42
N THR A 12 -1.58 7.94 8.23
CA THR A 12 -2.84 7.25 7.87
C THR A 12 -3.46 7.86 6.61
N ASP A 13 -3.62 9.18 6.57
CA ASP A 13 -4.29 9.91 5.47
C ASP A 13 -3.33 10.40 4.38
N ALA A 14 -2.20 9.70 4.18
CA ALA A 14 -1.28 10.09 3.13
C ALA A 14 -1.74 9.71 1.71
N GLY A 15 -2.85 8.97 1.59
CA GLY A 15 -3.39 8.47 0.33
C GLY A 15 -2.78 7.14 -0.15
N LYS A 16 -2.49 6.22 0.77
CA LYS A 16 -2.05 4.84 0.46
C LYS A 16 -2.97 4.17 -0.54
N THR A 17 -4.27 4.26 -0.32
CA THR A 17 -5.32 3.66 -1.15
C THR A 17 -5.28 4.17 -2.59
N VAL A 18 -5.09 5.48 -2.78
CA VAL A 18 -4.96 6.09 -4.11
C VAL A 18 -3.69 5.58 -4.81
N ALA A 19 -2.57 5.56 -4.11
CA ALA A 19 -1.30 5.05 -4.65
C ALA A 19 -1.36 3.55 -4.98
N ALA A 20 -2.00 2.73 -4.14
CA ALA A 20 -2.20 1.31 -4.37
C ALA A 20 -3.10 1.07 -5.60
N CYS A 21 -4.19 1.83 -5.75
CA CYS A 21 -5.03 1.80 -6.96
C CYS A 21 -4.23 2.21 -8.21
N ALA A 22 -3.38 3.25 -8.11
CA ALA A 22 -2.53 3.69 -9.20
C ALA A 22 -1.56 2.59 -9.67
N LEU A 23 -0.92 1.89 -8.72
CA LEU A 23 -0.05 0.76 -9.01
C LEU A 23 -0.80 -0.42 -9.63
N LEU A 24 -1.99 -0.74 -9.13
CA LEU A 24 -2.84 -1.79 -9.71
C LEU A 24 -3.20 -1.45 -11.16
N GLN A 25 -3.72 -0.25 -11.42
CA GLN A 25 -4.07 0.20 -12.77
C GLN A 25 -2.85 0.18 -13.70
N ALA A 26 -1.67 0.59 -13.22
CA ALA A 26 -0.45 0.54 -14.00
C ALA A 26 -0.04 -0.91 -14.34
N CYS A 27 -0.15 -1.85 -13.39
CA CYS A 27 0.18 -3.25 -13.64
C CYS A 27 -0.79 -3.87 -14.65
N VAL A 28 -2.08 -3.61 -14.50
CA VAL A 28 -3.10 -4.08 -15.45
C VAL A 28 -2.88 -3.51 -16.84
N LYS A 29 -2.50 -2.23 -16.96
CA LYS A 29 -2.16 -1.59 -18.23
C LYS A 29 -0.97 -2.26 -18.94
N GLU A 30 0.01 -2.73 -18.18
CA GLU A 30 1.16 -3.48 -18.70
C GLU A 30 0.86 -4.98 -18.96
N GLY A 31 -0.39 -5.42 -18.74
CA GLY A 31 -0.85 -6.77 -19.05
C GLY A 31 -0.71 -7.79 -17.91
N TYR A 32 -0.31 -7.37 -16.70
CA TYR A 32 -0.25 -8.26 -15.54
C TYR A 32 -1.64 -8.58 -15.01
N ARG A 33 -1.85 -9.82 -14.56
CA ARG A 33 -2.97 -10.17 -13.69
C ARG A 33 -2.63 -9.64 -12.28
N ALA A 34 -3.07 -8.43 -11.99
CA ALA A 34 -2.71 -7.68 -10.78
C ALA A 34 -3.91 -7.55 -9.83
N VAL A 35 -3.67 -7.83 -8.55
CA VAL A 35 -4.71 -7.80 -7.51
C VAL A 35 -4.24 -7.06 -6.26
N GLY A 36 -5.18 -6.41 -5.57
CA GLY A 36 -4.91 -5.76 -4.29
C GLY A 36 -5.10 -6.72 -3.12
N TYR A 37 -4.36 -6.49 -2.04
CA TYR A 37 -4.52 -7.21 -0.78
C TYR A 37 -4.45 -6.22 0.40
N LYS A 38 -5.56 -6.08 1.13
CA LYS A 38 -5.66 -5.31 2.38
C LYS A 38 -5.83 -6.33 3.51
N PRO A 39 -4.74 -6.92 4.03
CA PRO A 39 -4.82 -8.04 4.97
C PRO A 39 -5.71 -7.76 6.19
N VAL A 40 -5.64 -6.54 6.69
CA VAL A 40 -6.38 -6.07 7.85
C VAL A 40 -6.92 -4.66 7.62
N ALA A 41 -8.17 -4.43 8.02
CA ALA A 41 -8.78 -3.12 8.00
C ALA A 41 -9.73 -2.92 9.19
N SER A 42 -9.68 -1.72 9.76
CA SER A 42 -10.58 -1.21 10.77
C SER A 42 -11.58 -0.23 10.13
N GLY A 43 -12.69 0.11 10.81
CA GLY A 43 -13.72 0.99 10.26
C GLY A 43 -14.58 0.33 9.17
N ALA A 44 -14.85 -0.97 9.29
CA ALA A 44 -15.71 -1.70 8.37
C ALA A 44 -17.20 -1.47 8.66
N TYR A 45 -18.01 -1.40 7.60
CA TYR A 45 -19.46 -1.22 7.68
C TYR A 45 -20.21 -2.41 7.05
N PRO A 46 -21.43 -2.73 7.53
CA PRO A 46 -22.25 -3.80 6.96
C PRO A 46 -22.81 -3.41 5.59
N THR A 47 -22.87 -4.38 4.70
CA THR A 47 -23.59 -4.33 3.42
C THR A 47 -24.34 -5.64 3.22
N ASP A 48 -25.23 -5.72 2.22
CA ASP A 48 -25.93 -6.98 1.86
C ASP A 48 -24.95 -8.11 1.50
N GLY A 49 -23.75 -7.76 1.05
CA GLY A 49 -22.68 -8.71 0.71
C GLY A 49 -21.73 -9.05 1.87
N GLY A 50 -22.05 -8.65 3.11
CA GLY A 50 -21.17 -8.76 4.27
C GLY A 50 -20.44 -7.45 4.59
N LEU A 51 -19.49 -7.51 5.53
CA LEU A 51 -18.69 -6.34 5.92
C LEU A 51 -17.84 -5.82 4.75
N ARG A 52 -17.71 -4.51 4.66
CA ARG A 52 -16.85 -3.81 3.71
C ARG A 52 -16.06 -2.71 4.42
N ASN A 53 -14.85 -2.49 3.95
CA ASN A 53 -14.01 -1.34 4.24
C ASN A 53 -13.73 -0.59 2.92
N ASP A 54 -13.71 0.74 2.97
CA ASP A 54 -13.55 1.57 1.79
C ASP A 54 -12.25 1.30 1.04
N ASP A 55 -11.11 1.21 1.74
CA ASP A 55 -9.82 0.88 1.11
C ASP A 55 -9.90 -0.46 0.39
N GLY A 56 -10.39 -1.49 1.09
CA GLY A 56 -10.59 -2.82 0.52
C GLY A 56 -11.48 -2.80 -0.73
N VAL A 57 -12.53 -1.97 -0.75
CA VAL A 57 -13.43 -1.82 -1.91
C VAL A 57 -12.70 -1.16 -3.07
N ARG A 58 -11.90 -0.12 -2.83
CA ARG A 58 -11.12 0.55 -3.89
C ARG A 58 -10.10 -0.40 -4.52
N LEU A 59 -9.39 -1.19 -3.71
CA LEU A 59 -8.48 -2.21 -4.22
C LEU A 59 -9.21 -3.29 -5.01
N TRP A 60 -10.34 -3.77 -4.50
CA TRP A 60 -11.17 -4.80 -5.13
C TRP A 60 -11.69 -4.37 -6.51
N GLN A 61 -12.08 -3.10 -6.66
CA GLN A 61 -12.55 -2.53 -7.91
C GLN A 61 -11.43 -2.35 -8.96
N ASN A 62 -10.18 -2.18 -8.53
CA ASN A 62 -9.02 -2.01 -9.41
C ASN A 62 -8.27 -3.32 -9.71
N ALA A 63 -8.72 -4.45 -9.17
CA ALA A 63 -8.14 -5.76 -9.42
C ALA A 63 -8.53 -6.31 -10.80
N SER A 64 -7.58 -6.95 -11.48
CA SER A 64 -7.83 -7.68 -12.72
C SER A 64 -7.04 -8.99 -12.75
N PRO A 65 -7.69 -10.16 -12.85
CA PRO A 65 -9.14 -10.36 -12.92
C PRO A 65 -9.83 -10.11 -11.57
N ARG A 66 -11.17 -10.05 -11.59
CA ARG A 66 -11.98 -9.80 -10.40
C ARG A 66 -11.89 -10.97 -9.40
N LEU A 67 -11.81 -10.63 -8.12
CA LEU A 67 -11.75 -11.55 -6.97
C LEU A 67 -13.07 -11.58 -6.20
N ARG A 68 -13.21 -12.51 -5.24
CA ARG A 68 -14.14 -12.31 -4.13
C ARG A 68 -13.59 -11.27 -3.16
N TYR A 69 -14.46 -10.52 -2.51
CA TYR A 69 -14.03 -9.42 -1.65
C TYR A 69 -13.20 -9.90 -0.46
N GLU A 70 -13.56 -11.06 0.09
CA GLU A 70 -12.91 -11.68 1.24
C GLU A 70 -11.49 -12.14 0.93
N GLU A 71 -11.15 -12.32 -0.35
CA GLU A 71 -9.78 -12.59 -0.79
C GLU A 71 -8.91 -11.31 -0.77
N VAL A 72 -9.53 -10.13 -0.96
CA VAL A 72 -8.85 -8.83 -0.90
C VAL A 72 -8.70 -8.36 0.54
N ASN A 73 -9.77 -8.43 1.34
CA ASN A 73 -9.78 -7.92 2.71
C ASN A 73 -10.36 -8.96 3.69
N PRO A 74 -9.56 -9.91 4.17
CA PRO A 74 -10.05 -11.02 4.98
C PRO A 74 -10.32 -10.65 6.45
N LEU A 75 -9.51 -9.78 7.05
CA LEU A 75 -9.67 -9.36 8.45
C LEU A 75 -10.28 -7.97 8.50
N LEU A 76 -11.58 -7.90 8.80
CA LEU A 76 -12.34 -6.67 8.95
C LEU A 76 -12.77 -6.48 10.39
N PHE A 77 -12.61 -5.26 10.90
CA PHE A 77 -13.07 -4.82 12.21
C PHE A 77 -13.93 -3.57 12.05
N LYS A 78 -15.01 -3.46 12.83
CA LYS A 78 -16.01 -2.39 12.71
C LYS A 78 -15.51 -1.06 13.25
N GLU A 79 -14.84 -1.08 14.40
CA GLU A 79 -14.41 0.15 15.06
C GLU A 79 -13.30 0.84 14.26
N ALA A 80 -13.38 2.16 14.09
CA ALA A 80 -12.43 2.94 13.31
C ALA A 80 -11.22 3.34 14.18
N THR A 81 -10.41 2.35 14.58
CA THR A 81 -9.22 2.54 15.42
C THR A 81 -8.04 1.68 14.94
N SER A 82 -6.92 1.73 15.65
CA SER A 82 -5.76 0.87 15.37
C SER A 82 -6.18 -0.62 15.38
N PRO A 83 -5.69 -1.46 14.44
CA PRO A 83 -6.13 -2.85 14.31
C PRO A 83 -6.13 -3.65 15.61
N HIS A 84 -5.08 -3.54 16.44
CA HIS A 84 -5.02 -4.25 17.72
C HIS A 84 -6.17 -3.90 18.68
N LEU A 85 -6.55 -2.63 18.78
CA LEU A 85 -7.66 -2.18 19.64
C LEU A 85 -9.01 -2.62 19.06
N ALA A 86 -9.17 -2.54 17.74
CA ALA A 86 -10.40 -2.98 17.08
C ALA A 86 -10.61 -4.49 17.25
N ALA A 87 -9.53 -5.26 17.22
CA ALA A 87 -9.54 -6.69 17.47
C ALA A 87 -9.86 -7.03 18.93
N GLU A 88 -9.27 -6.31 19.88
CA GLU A 88 -9.56 -6.44 21.33
C GLU A 88 -11.04 -6.17 21.64
N LEU A 89 -11.62 -5.11 21.08
CA LEU A 89 -13.04 -4.76 21.26
C LEU A 89 -14.01 -5.82 20.70
N GLU A 90 -13.57 -6.57 19.69
CA GLU A 90 -14.35 -7.66 19.09
C GLU A 90 -13.98 -9.04 19.65
N GLU A 91 -13.13 -9.11 20.68
CA GLU A 91 -12.63 -10.36 21.28
C GLU A 91 -12.03 -11.31 20.23
N ARG A 92 -11.30 -10.73 19.27
CA ARG A 92 -10.66 -11.43 18.15
C ARG A 92 -9.16 -11.16 18.17
N GLU A 93 -8.39 -12.13 17.69
CA GLU A 93 -6.93 -11.99 17.55
C GLU A 93 -6.53 -11.81 16.08
N ILE A 94 -5.49 -11.02 15.86
CA ILE A 94 -4.82 -10.88 14.57
C ILE A 94 -3.50 -11.66 14.63
N GLU A 95 -3.43 -12.75 13.86
CA GLU A 95 -2.24 -13.58 13.75
C GLU A 95 -1.55 -13.36 12.40
N LEU A 96 -0.23 -13.22 12.40
CA LEU A 96 0.55 -13.00 11.16
C LEU A 96 0.33 -14.11 10.12
N GLY A 97 0.13 -15.35 10.57
CA GLY A 97 -0.15 -16.51 9.70
C GLY A 97 -1.43 -16.35 8.86
N GLN A 98 -2.44 -15.61 9.35
CA GLN A 98 -3.66 -15.31 8.59
C GLN A 98 -3.35 -14.40 7.40
N LEU A 99 -2.50 -13.38 7.62
CA LEU A 99 -2.07 -12.45 6.57
C LEU A 99 -1.21 -13.17 5.52
N SER A 100 -0.25 -13.98 5.97
CA SER A 100 0.61 -14.79 5.09
C SER A 100 -0.18 -15.78 4.24
N SER A 101 -1.19 -16.42 4.82
CA SER A 101 -2.05 -17.38 4.10
C SER A 101 -2.83 -16.73 2.97
N GLY A 102 -3.35 -15.51 3.18
CA GLY A 102 -4.02 -14.74 2.13
C GLY A 102 -3.05 -14.33 1.03
N LEU A 103 -1.89 -13.77 1.40
CA LEU A 103 -0.87 -13.36 0.44
C LEU A 103 -0.37 -14.54 -0.42
N SER A 104 -0.05 -15.68 0.19
CA SER A 104 0.44 -16.88 -0.53
C SER A 104 -0.59 -17.39 -1.54
N ARG A 105 -1.88 -17.37 -1.20
CA ARG A 105 -2.97 -17.76 -2.10
C ARG A 105 -3.09 -16.82 -3.30
N LEU A 106 -2.93 -15.52 -3.09
CA LEU A 106 -2.96 -14.55 -4.20
C LEU A 106 -1.68 -14.67 -5.06
N ALA A 107 -0.51 -14.74 -4.44
CA ALA A 107 0.78 -14.81 -5.12
C ALA A 107 0.96 -16.09 -5.95
N SER A 108 0.27 -17.18 -5.61
CA SER A 108 0.29 -18.41 -6.43
C SER A 108 -0.60 -18.34 -7.68
N ARG A 109 -1.52 -17.37 -7.75
CA ARG A 109 -2.53 -17.25 -8.83
C ARG A 109 -2.32 -16.04 -9.73
N TYR A 110 -1.70 -14.98 -9.22
CA TYR A 110 -1.62 -13.67 -9.87
C TYR A 110 -0.18 -13.24 -10.09
N ASP A 111 0.04 -12.44 -11.13
CA ASP A 111 1.37 -12.03 -11.55
C ASP A 111 1.90 -10.88 -10.68
N ALA A 112 1.00 -10.06 -10.12
CA ALA A 112 1.32 -9.00 -9.18
C ALA A 112 0.30 -8.91 -8.04
N VAL A 113 0.78 -8.73 -6.81
CA VAL A 113 -0.01 -8.46 -5.61
C VAL A 113 0.46 -7.15 -4.99
N VAL A 114 -0.43 -6.15 -4.97
CA VAL A 114 -0.21 -4.87 -4.30
C VAL A 114 -0.83 -4.97 -2.90
N VAL A 115 0.02 -5.08 -1.89
CA VAL A 115 -0.41 -5.19 -0.50
C VAL A 115 -0.51 -3.78 0.10
N GLU A 116 -1.69 -3.38 0.53
CA GLU A 116 -1.88 -2.11 1.23
C GLU A 116 -1.84 -2.32 2.74
N GLY A 117 -1.00 -1.57 3.44
CA GLY A 117 -0.96 -1.58 4.90
C GLY A 117 -2.13 -0.83 5.55
N ALA A 118 -2.23 -0.95 6.88
CA ALA A 118 -3.11 -0.11 7.71
C ALA A 118 -2.25 0.90 8.47
N GLY A 119 -2.68 2.17 8.53
CA GLY A 119 -1.94 3.23 9.23
C GLY A 119 -0.53 3.49 8.67
N GLY A 120 0.45 3.59 9.56
CA GLY A 120 1.88 3.74 9.22
C GLY A 120 2.67 2.44 9.33
N TRP A 121 4.01 2.54 9.30
CA TRP A 121 4.93 1.40 9.36
C TRP A 121 4.79 0.54 10.62
N PHE A 122 4.76 1.18 11.80
CA PHE A 122 4.69 0.51 13.11
C PHE A 122 3.25 0.40 13.63
N THR A 123 2.26 0.20 12.75
CA THR A 123 0.88 -0.01 13.19
C THR A 123 0.77 -1.35 13.94
N PRO A 124 0.36 -1.37 15.23
CA PRO A 124 0.28 -2.61 15.99
C PRO A 124 -0.85 -3.51 15.50
N LEU A 125 -0.57 -4.81 15.40
CA LEU A 125 -1.55 -5.85 15.11
C LEU A 125 -2.01 -6.58 16.37
N ASN A 126 -1.10 -6.76 17.33
CA ASN A 126 -1.38 -7.34 18.63
C ASN A 126 -0.41 -6.75 19.68
N SER A 127 -0.35 -7.34 20.88
CA SER A 127 0.48 -6.86 21.99
C SER A 127 1.99 -7.02 21.79
N ARG A 128 2.43 -7.77 20.76
CA ARG A 128 3.83 -8.12 20.50
C ARG A 128 4.31 -7.67 19.14
N GLU A 129 3.43 -7.65 18.15
CA GLU A 129 3.78 -7.52 16.74
C GLU A 129 3.10 -6.31 16.10
N CYS A 130 3.87 -5.60 15.30
CA CYS A 130 3.43 -4.59 14.37
C CYS A 130 3.26 -5.19 12.97
N LEU A 131 2.55 -4.46 12.11
CA LEU A 131 2.40 -4.81 10.70
C LEU A 131 3.77 -4.91 10.00
N SER A 132 4.76 -4.11 10.42
CA SER A 132 6.14 -4.20 9.94
C SER A 132 6.77 -5.57 10.17
N ASP A 133 6.47 -6.25 11.28
CA ASP A 133 7.06 -7.57 11.60
C ASP A 133 6.59 -8.62 10.59
N TRP A 134 5.33 -8.55 10.18
CA TRP A 134 4.81 -9.37 9.09
C TRP A 134 5.46 -9.05 7.74
N VAL A 135 5.66 -7.76 7.43
CA VAL A 135 6.33 -7.35 6.18
C VAL A 135 7.77 -7.88 6.11
N ILE A 136 8.47 -7.87 7.24
CA ILE A 136 9.81 -8.45 7.41
C ILE A 136 9.77 -9.95 7.17
N GLN A 137 8.84 -10.66 7.83
CA GLN A 137 8.67 -12.10 7.68
C GLN A 137 8.46 -12.52 6.22
N GLU A 138 7.67 -11.75 5.47
CA GLU A 138 7.35 -12.03 4.06
C GLU A 138 8.41 -11.52 3.06
N GLY A 139 9.38 -10.72 3.52
CA GLY A 139 10.45 -10.17 2.68
C GLY A 139 9.94 -9.27 1.55
N LEU A 140 8.91 -8.46 1.82
CA LEU A 140 8.25 -7.66 0.78
C LEU A 140 9.04 -6.40 0.41
N GLY A 141 9.03 -6.05 -0.89
CA GLY A 141 9.54 -4.77 -1.34
C GLY A 141 8.62 -3.64 -0.89
N VAL A 142 9.15 -2.65 -0.17
CA VAL A 142 8.35 -1.56 0.42
C VAL A 142 8.27 -0.39 -0.55
N ILE A 143 7.06 0.14 -0.76
CA ILE A 143 6.82 1.39 -1.45
C ILE A 143 6.24 2.38 -0.44
N LEU A 144 6.90 3.53 -0.27
CA LEU A 144 6.49 4.58 0.66
C LEU A 144 5.63 5.64 -0.04
N VAL A 145 4.43 5.88 0.49
CA VAL A 145 3.59 7.00 0.05
C VAL A 145 3.85 8.22 0.93
N VAL A 146 4.22 9.33 0.30
CA VAL A 146 4.54 10.59 0.97
C VAL A 146 3.47 11.63 0.62
N ASN A 147 2.74 12.12 1.63
CA ASN A 147 1.81 13.24 1.44
C ASN A 147 2.59 14.56 1.35
N MET A 148 2.48 15.28 0.24
CA MET A 148 3.24 16.51 -0.05
C MET A 148 2.74 17.73 0.73
N ARG A 149 2.97 17.70 2.05
CA ARG A 149 2.61 18.76 3.02
C ARG A 149 3.79 19.08 3.95
N LEU A 150 3.67 20.16 4.72
CA LEU A 150 4.66 20.49 5.75
C LEU A 150 4.85 19.30 6.72
N GLY A 151 6.11 18.98 7.02
CA GLY A 151 6.49 17.83 7.85
C GLY A 151 6.76 16.53 7.09
N CYS A 152 6.41 16.45 5.79
CA CYS A 152 6.56 15.22 5.00
C CYS A 152 8.00 14.72 4.90
N ILE A 153 8.98 15.63 4.81
CA ILE A 153 10.42 15.28 4.75
C ILE A 153 10.82 14.49 5.99
N ASN A 154 10.46 14.98 7.19
CA ASN A 154 10.77 14.28 8.44
C ASN A 154 10.15 12.89 8.47
N HIS A 155 8.84 12.78 8.22
CA HIS A 155 8.16 11.48 8.28
C HIS A 155 8.67 10.50 7.23
N ALA A 156 9.01 10.97 6.02
CA ALA A 156 9.56 10.13 4.97
C ALA A 156 10.93 9.57 5.36
N LEU A 157 11.81 10.39 5.95
CA LEU A 157 13.13 9.96 6.39
C LEU A 157 13.08 9.03 7.60
N LEU A 158 12.20 9.29 8.57
CA LEU A 158 11.97 8.38 9.69
C LEU A 158 11.45 7.02 9.21
N THR A 159 10.49 7.03 8.28
CA THR A 159 9.92 5.79 7.73
C THR A 159 10.96 5.03 6.91
N GLN A 160 11.75 5.71 6.07
CA GLN A 160 12.86 5.09 5.35
C GLN A 160 13.87 4.46 6.31
N GLN A 161 14.28 5.18 7.36
CA GLN A 161 15.23 4.66 8.33
C GLN A 161 14.70 3.40 9.02
N ALA A 162 13.41 3.36 9.35
CA ALA A 162 12.77 2.18 9.93
C ALA A 162 12.72 0.99 8.94
N VAL A 163 12.36 1.23 7.68
CA VAL A 163 12.34 0.19 6.63
C VAL A 163 13.72 -0.38 6.37
N LEU A 164 14.73 0.48 6.17
CA LEU A 164 16.10 0.05 5.93
C LEU A 164 16.72 -0.62 7.16
N GLY A 165 16.44 -0.10 8.36
CA GLY A 165 16.88 -0.70 9.63
C GLY A 165 16.27 -2.08 9.89
N ALA A 166 15.10 -2.36 9.32
CA ALA A 166 14.47 -3.68 9.32
C ALA A 166 15.07 -4.65 8.27
N GLY A 167 16.09 -4.22 7.52
CA GLY A 167 16.74 -5.05 6.49
C GLY A 167 15.92 -5.20 5.20
N LEU A 168 14.85 -4.42 5.03
CA LEU A 168 14.01 -4.47 3.84
C LEU A 168 14.39 -3.40 2.82
N PRO A 169 14.25 -3.68 1.51
CA PRO A 169 14.47 -2.69 0.48
C PRO A 169 13.31 -1.69 0.44
N LEU A 170 13.63 -0.40 0.45
CA LEU A 170 12.71 0.62 -0.03
C LEU A 170 12.74 0.58 -1.56
N ALA A 171 11.82 -0.17 -2.16
CA ALA A 171 11.76 -0.40 -3.60
C ALA A 171 11.43 0.88 -4.39
N GLY A 172 10.69 1.80 -3.77
CA GLY A 172 10.33 3.07 -4.39
C GLY A 172 9.52 3.95 -3.44
N TRP A 173 9.20 5.16 -3.90
CA TRP A 173 8.28 6.03 -3.20
C TRP A 173 7.38 6.81 -4.16
N ILE A 174 6.21 7.20 -3.67
CA ILE A 174 5.18 7.92 -4.43
C ILE A 174 4.89 9.24 -3.72
N ALA A 175 5.07 10.36 -4.44
CA ALA A 175 4.57 11.66 -4.00
C ALA A 175 3.06 11.71 -4.25
N ASN A 176 2.28 12.05 -3.23
CA ASN A 176 0.83 12.19 -3.34
C ASN A 176 0.36 13.53 -2.73
N ARG A 177 -0.65 14.15 -3.35
CA ARG A 177 -1.24 15.41 -2.88
C ARG A 177 -2.70 15.19 -2.52
N THR A 178 -3.00 15.20 -1.22
CA THR A 178 -4.37 14.97 -0.72
C THR A 178 -5.21 16.24 -0.62
N ALA A 179 -4.59 17.41 -0.77
CA ALA A 179 -5.25 18.71 -0.78
C ALA A 179 -4.52 19.64 -1.76
N PRO A 180 -5.18 20.71 -2.25
CA PRO A 180 -4.48 21.78 -2.94
C PRO A 180 -3.47 22.41 -1.97
N ASN A 181 -2.20 22.49 -2.38
CA ASN A 181 -1.18 23.19 -1.61
C ASN A 181 -0.46 24.22 -2.49
N PRO A 182 -0.61 25.52 -2.21
CA PRO A 182 -0.10 26.58 -3.08
C PRO A 182 1.39 26.91 -2.88
N HIS A 183 2.10 26.28 -1.91
CA HIS A 183 3.45 26.73 -1.54
C HIS A 183 4.52 25.63 -1.50
N GLN A 184 5.64 25.91 -2.18
CA GLN A 184 6.95 25.22 -2.07
C GLN A 184 6.96 23.70 -2.34
N GLU A 185 5.92 23.14 -2.94
CA GLU A 185 5.86 21.70 -3.25
C GLU A 185 7.06 21.20 -4.05
N ALA A 186 7.50 21.97 -5.06
CA ALA A 186 8.64 21.61 -5.88
C ALA A 186 9.93 21.47 -5.05
N ALA A 187 10.15 22.34 -4.07
CA ALA A 187 11.33 22.28 -3.20
C ALA A 187 11.27 21.07 -2.26
N TYR A 188 10.09 20.70 -1.75
CA TYR A 188 9.90 19.47 -0.98
C TYR A 188 10.17 18.23 -1.82
N LEU A 189 9.65 18.20 -3.05
CA LEU A 189 9.85 17.09 -3.96
C LEU A 189 11.34 16.87 -4.27
N GLU A 190 12.07 17.95 -4.60
CA GLU A 190 13.51 17.87 -4.86
C GLU A 190 14.30 17.44 -3.61
N THR A 191 13.93 17.94 -2.43
CA THR A 191 14.56 17.51 -1.17
C THR A 191 14.35 16.01 -0.93
N LEU A 192 13.13 15.50 -1.15
CA LEU A 192 12.82 14.08 -1.00
C LEU A 192 13.59 13.23 -2.01
N LYS A 193 13.66 13.63 -3.29
CA LYS A 193 14.48 12.95 -4.31
C LYS A 193 15.96 12.84 -3.92
N GLN A 194 16.51 13.86 -3.27
CA GLN A 194 17.91 13.87 -2.84
C GLN A 194 18.17 13.03 -1.57
N ARG A 195 17.15 12.88 -0.70
CA ARG A 195 17.32 12.29 0.63
C ARG A 195 16.76 10.87 0.75
N LEU A 196 15.82 10.49 -0.11
CA LEU A 196 15.29 9.14 -0.15
C LEU A 196 16.18 8.25 -1.02
N ASN A 197 16.62 7.13 -0.46
CA ASN A 197 17.47 6.15 -1.11
C ASN A 197 16.63 5.12 -1.89
N ALA A 198 15.74 5.63 -2.74
CA ALA A 198 14.84 4.86 -3.57
C ALA A 198 14.33 5.71 -4.74
N PRO A 199 13.99 5.10 -5.89
CA PRO A 199 13.42 5.84 -7.00
C PRO A 199 12.04 6.42 -6.66
N MET A 200 11.75 7.60 -7.19
CA MET A 200 10.39 8.15 -7.19
C MET A 200 9.59 7.44 -8.28
N VAL A 201 8.75 6.50 -7.89
CA VAL A 201 7.99 5.65 -8.83
C VAL A 201 6.64 6.24 -9.18
N GLY A 202 6.23 7.31 -8.51
CA GLY A 202 5.03 8.05 -8.89
C GLY A 202 4.96 9.46 -8.35
N ASP A 203 4.23 10.30 -9.07
CA ASP A 203 3.94 11.69 -8.72
C ASP A 203 2.46 11.99 -9.01
N ILE A 204 1.62 11.80 -7.98
CA ILE A 204 0.17 11.93 -8.08
C ILE A 204 -0.22 13.37 -7.71
N PRO A 205 -0.78 14.16 -8.65
CA PRO A 205 -1.23 15.51 -8.38
C PRO A 205 -2.47 15.49 -7.47
N TYR A 206 -2.87 16.67 -6.97
CA TYR A 206 -4.16 16.77 -6.32
C TYR A 206 -5.28 16.47 -7.33
N LEU A 207 -6.16 15.54 -6.97
CA LEU A 207 -7.33 15.15 -7.74
C LEU A 207 -8.55 15.28 -6.83
N ALA A 208 -9.56 16.04 -7.27
CA ALA A 208 -10.83 16.13 -6.54
C ALA A 208 -11.53 14.76 -6.45
N GLU A 209 -11.45 13.98 -7.54
CA GLU A 209 -12.09 12.66 -7.67
C GLU A 209 -11.05 11.61 -8.10
N PRO A 210 -10.11 11.21 -7.21
CA PRO A 210 -8.97 10.37 -7.60
C PRO A 210 -9.42 8.99 -8.11
N TYR A 211 -10.50 8.44 -7.58
CA TYR A 211 -10.99 7.10 -7.94
C TYR A 211 -11.75 7.05 -9.27
N GLN A 212 -12.02 8.21 -9.89
CA GLN A 212 -12.59 8.30 -11.24
C GLN A 212 -11.51 8.59 -12.30
N ALA A 213 -10.28 8.90 -11.87
CA ALA A 213 -9.19 9.22 -12.76
C ALA A 213 -8.43 7.98 -13.26
N ASN A 214 -7.79 8.10 -14.41
CA ASN A 214 -6.76 7.17 -14.85
C ASN A 214 -5.47 7.45 -14.06
N LEU A 215 -5.28 6.77 -12.94
CA LEU A 215 -4.15 6.93 -12.03
C LEU A 215 -2.87 6.28 -12.56
N ALA A 216 -2.98 5.27 -13.44
CA ALA A 216 -1.82 4.57 -14.01
C ALA A 216 -0.80 5.50 -14.68
N ARG A 217 -1.26 6.64 -15.24
CA ARG A 217 -0.38 7.62 -15.90
C ARG A 217 0.63 8.30 -14.96
N PHE A 218 0.40 8.23 -13.66
CA PHE A 218 1.26 8.84 -12.64
C PHE A 218 2.30 7.87 -12.10
N ILE A 219 2.30 6.62 -12.54
CA ILE A 219 3.19 5.57 -12.06
C ILE A 219 4.18 5.17 -13.14
N ARG A 220 5.44 5.00 -12.72
CA ARG A 220 6.58 4.53 -13.50
C ARG A 220 6.97 3.15 -13.03
N LEU A 221 6.25 2.14 -13.52
CA LEU A 221 6.48 0.74 -13.13
C LEU A 221 7.89 0.27 -13.50
N ASP A 222 8.47 0.77 -14.58
CA ASP A 222 9.83 0.47 -15.02
C ASP A 222 10.90 0.72 -13.94
N LEU A 223 10.63 1.64 -13.00
CA LEU A 223 11.53 1.96 -11.89
C LEU A 223 11.44 0.99 -10.71
N LEU A 224 10.40 0.14 -10.65
CA LEU A 224 10.26 -0.90 -9.62
C LEU A 224 10.96 -2.21 -10.00
N TYR A 225 11.55 -2.29 -11.21
CA TYR A 225 12.28 -3.45 -11.69
C TYR A 225 13.75 -3.10 -11.92
N PRO A 226 14.70 -3.99 -11.58
CA PRO A 226 16.01 -3.93 -12.18
C PRO A 226 15.89 -4.15 -13.71
N PRO A 227 16.73 -3.52 -14.54
CA PRO A 227 16.79 -3.80 -15.98
C PRO A 227 16.99 -5.30 -16.23
N GLY A 228 16.13 -5.93 -17.06
CA GLY A 228 16.28 -7.32 -17.50
C GLY A 228 15.34 -8.37 -16.87
N VAL A 229 14.53 -8.02 -15.87
CA VAL A 229 13.55 -8.96 -15.28
C VAL A 229 12.30 -9.13 -16.16
N LEU A 230 11.97 -8.14 -16.97
CA LEU A 230 10.74 -8.13 -17.79
C LEU A 230 10.90 -8.71 -19.20
N SER A 231 12.12 -8.90 -19.69
CA SER A 231 12.40 -9.35 -21.05
C SER A 231 12.30 -10.87 -21.26
N ASN A 232 12.16 -11.66 -20.19
CA ASN A 232 12.19 -13.13 -20.27
C ASN A 232 10.82 -13.82 -20.12
N ASN A 233 9.72 -13.06 -20.02
CA ASN A 233 8.37 -13.62 -19.86
C ASN A 233 7.38 -13.16 -20.94
N ARG A 234 7.86 -12.78 -22.13
CA ARG A 234 7.01 -12.62 -23.33
C ARG A 234 7.26 -13.75 -24.30
#